data_AF-A0A1Q8JSG1-F1
#
_entry.id   AF-A0A1Q8JSG1-F1
#
_cell.length_a   1.000
_cell.length_b   1.000
_cell.length_c   1.000
_cell.angle_alpha   90.00
_cell.angle_beta   90.00
_cell.angle_gamma   90.00
#
_symmetry.space_group_name_H-M   'P 1'
#
loop_
_entity.id
_entity.type
_entity.pdbx_description
1 polymer ?
#
loop_
_entity_poly.entity_id
_entity_poly.type
_entity_poly.pdbx_seq_one_letter_code
_entity_poly.pdbx_strand_id
1 'polypeptide(L)'
;MTPWNARGYYGSVSHNVKAIYQRYLGWFDGNPAHLWEHPPVEKARRYVDFMGGADTVVDRARAAYDAGDYRWVAEVVNHVVFAEPEHPDARELLADTYEQLGYGSENGTWRTFYLSGATELRDGRFGTPTETSAPDVVGQLTPPMLFDALAIQIDGPSAWDERLSLDVVLTDIDERYRLTLANGVLTYSSRPQKGDADAVLTTDRRALPALAGGGLSAEGLAAAGLTLTGDPTVITRLARVLDPGDTNFAIVTPD
;
A
#
# COMPACT_ATOMS: atom_id res chain seq x y z
N MET A 1 14.77 -28.47 25.88
CA MET A 1 13.37 -28.02 25.72
C MET A 1 13.44 -26.51 25.45
N THR A 2 12.96 -26.03 24.30
CA THR A 2 12.96 -24.60 23.99
C THR A 2 12.00 -23.87 24.94
N PRO A 3 12.41 -22.78 25.60
CA PRO A 3 11.54 -22.09 26.54
C PRO A 3 10.37 -21.44 25.81
N TRP A 4 9.19 -21.44 26.44
CA TRP A 4 7.93 -20.97 25.82
C TRP A 4 8.03 -19.50 25.37
N ASN A 5 8.76 -18.66 26.09
CA ASN A 5 8.92 -17.23 25.81
C ASN A 5 9.87 -16.93 24.63
N ALA A 6 10.55 -17.94 24.09
CA ALA A 6 11.38 -17.82 22.89
C ALA A 6 10.74 -18.48 21.67
N ARG A 7 9.47 -18.89 21.76
CA ARG A 7 8.69 -19.43 20.63
C ARG A 7 8.26 -18.33 19.69
N GLY A 8 8.11 -18.69 18.42
CA GLY A 8 7.74 -17.77 17.36
C GLY A 8 6.24 -17.45 17.29
N TYR A 9 5.60 -17.09 18.41
CA TYR A 9 4.15 -16.84 18.45
C TYR A 9 3.73 -15.57 17.69
N TYR A 10 4.63 -14.59 17.55
CA TYR A 10 4.34 -13.31 16.87
C TYR A 10 5.32 -13.05 15.73
N GLY A 11 6.60 -12.87 16.04
CA GLY A 11 7.68 -13.01 15.06
C GLY A 11 7.99 -14.49 14.81
N SER A 12 8.64 -14.82 13.68
CA SER A 12 9.09 -16.18 13.38
C SER A 12 10.56 -16.18 13.00
N VAL A 13 11.29 -17.24 13.38
CA VAL A 13 12.70 -17.39 12.99
C VAL A 13 12.86 -17.28 11.48
N SER A 14 11.93 -17.85 10.71
CA SER A 14 11.98 -17.84 9.25
C SER A 14 11.91 -16.43 8.65
N HIS A 15 10.87 -15.64 8.97
CA HIS A 15 10.76 -14.30 8.38
C HIS A 15 11.72 -13.29 9.01
N ASN A 16 12.11 -13.47 10.28
CA ASN A 16 13.11 -12.60 10.92
C ASN A 16 14.51 -12.79 10.32
N VAL A 17 14.92 -14.02 10.01
CA VAL A 17 16.22 -14.27 9.35
C VAL A 17 16.22 -13.69 7.94
N LYS A 18 15.12 -13.82 7.19
CA LYS A 18 14.97 -13.15 5.87
C LYS A 18 15.06 -11.63 6.00
N ALA A 19 14.42 -11.04 7.03
CA ALA A 19 14.49 -9.60 7.29
C ALA A 19 15.90 -9.12 7.66
N ILE A 20 16.70 -9.93 8.36
CA ILE A 20 18.12 -9.64 8.60
C ILE A 20 18.87 -9.60 7.26
N TYR A 21 18.68 -10.58 6.38
CA TYR A 21 19.28 -10.54 5.04
C TYR A 21 18.88 -9.26 4.30
N GLN A 22 17.58 -8.96 4.26
CA GLN A 22 17.05 -7.76 3.59
C GLN A 22 17.65 -6.46 4.15
N ARG A 23 17.88 -6.38 5.46
CA ARG A 23 18.51 -5.22 6.10
C ARG A 23 19.96 -4.99 5.66
N TYR A 24 20.73 -6.06 5.50
CA TYR A 24 22.18 -5.96 5.23
C TYR A 24 22.53 -6.02 3.75
N LEU A 25 21.78 -6.78 2.95
CA LEU A 25 22.07 -7.08 1.55
C LEU A 25 20.99 -6.57 0.59
N GLY A 26 19.82 -6.17 1.10
CA GLY A 26 18.70 -5.72 0.28
C GLY A 26 17.84 -6.88 -0.24
N TRP A 27 16.99 -6.57 -1.21
CA TRP A 27 16.03 -7.54 -1.77
C TRP A 27 16.67 -8.52 -2.76
N PHE A 28 17.75 -8.12 -3.43
CA PHE A 28 18.37 -8.88 -4.51
C PHE A 28 19.36 -9.90 -3.94
N ASP A 29 19.17 -11.17 -4.28
CA ASP A 29 19.96 -12.28 -3.74
C ASP A 29 21.32 -12.49 -4.43
N GLY A 30 21.62 -11.69 -5.47
CA GLY A 30 22.83 -11.79 -6.26
C GLY A 30 22.72 -12.68 -7.51
N ASN A 31 21.63 -13.43 -7.68
CA ASN A 31 21.39 -14.24 -8.88
C ASN A 31 20.76 -13.38 -9.98
N PRO A 32 21.43 -13.14 -11.13
CA PRO A 32 20.90 -12.27 -12.18
C PRO A 32 19.52 -12.69 -12.73
N ALA A 33 19.12 -13.96 -12.59
CA ALA A 33 17.79 -14.43 -12.97
C ALA A 33 16.65 -13.74 -12.18
N HIS A 34 16.92 -13.26 -10.97
CA HIS A 34 15.94 -12.60 -10.10
C HIS A 34 15.98 -11.07 -10.20
N LEU A 35 16.83 -10.50 -11.08
CA LEU A 35 17.04 -9.05 -11.14
C LEU A 35 15.88 -8.29 -11.78
N TRP A 36 15.27 -8.87 -12.81
CA TRP A 36 14.21 -8.23 -13.59
C TRP A 36 13.14 -9.25 -13.96
N GLU A 37 12.52 -9.82 -12.94
CA GLU A 37 11.43 -10.78 -13.11
C GLU A 37 10.17 -10.12 -13.67
N HIS A 38 9.34 -10.91 -14.37
CA HIS A 38 8.01 -10.46 -14.77
C HIS A 38 7.15 -10.14 -13.53
N PRO A 39 6.25 -9.14 -13.62
CA PRO A 39 5.21 -8.93 -12.62
C PRO A 39 4.37 -10.19 -12.37
N PRO A 40 3.73 -10.34 -11.19
CA PRO A 40 3.09 -11.58 -10.76
C PRO A 40 2.14 -12.22 -11.79
N VAL A 41 1.24 -11.44 -12.41
CA VAL A 41 0.28 -11.94 -13.41
C VAL A 41 0.97 -12.45 -14.68
N GLU A 42 1.96 -11.70 -15.18
CA GLU A 42 2.69 -12.09 -16.39
C GLU A 42 3.59 -13.31 -16.16
N LYS A 43 4.19 -13.41 -14.97
CA LYS A 43 4.95 -14.58 -14.52
C LYS A 43 4.04 -15.80 -14.39
N ALA A 44 2.88 -15.64 -13.74
CA ALA A 44 1.87 -16.68 -13.52
C ALA A 44 1.37 -17.31 -14.83
N ARG A 45 0.96 -16.48 -15.81
CA ARG A 45 0.52 -16.95 -17.14
C ARG A 45 1.55 -17.86 -17.82
N ARG A 46 2.82 -17.51 -17.75
CA ARG A 46 3.93 -18.27 -18.35
C ARG A 46 4.21 -19.58 -17.60
N TYR A 47 4.14 -19.57 -16.28
CA TYR A 47 4.26 -20.81 -15.50
C TYR A 47 3.14 -21.78 -15.82
N VAL A 48 1.89 -21.30 -15.83
CA VAL A 48 0.73 -22.14 -16.15
C VAL A 48 0.84 -22.75 -17.55
N ASP A 49 1.23 -21.95 -18.56
CA ASP A 49 1.51 -22.44 -19.91
C ASP A 49 2.59 -23.54 -19.90
N PHE A 50 3.73 -23.29 -19.25
CA PHE A 50 4.83 -24.26 -19.15
C PHE A 50 4.45 -25.54 -18.40
N MET A 51 3.54 -25.46 -17.43
CA MET A 51 3.10 -26.62 -16.64
C MET A 51 2.00 -27.44 -17.33
N GLY A 52 1.43 -26.94 -18.44
CA GLY A 52 0.44 -27.65 -19.25
C GLY A 52 -1.01 -27.17 -19.06
N GLY A 53 -1.21 -25.90 -18.66
CA GLY A 53 -2.52 -25.28 -18.47
C GLY A 53 -3.07 -25.42 -17.05
N ALA A 54 -4.03 -24.57 -16.69
CA ALA A 54 -4.57 -24.42 -15.33
C ALA A 54 -5.10 -25.73 -14.74
N ASP A 55 -6.00 -26.41 -15.46
CA ASP A 55 -6.57 -27.71 -15.04
C ASP A 55 -5.48 -28.74 -14.72
N THR A 56 -4.46 -28.84 -15.59
CA THR A 56 -3.33 -29.77 -15.39
C THR A 56 -2.54 -29.43 -14.12
N VAL A 57 -2.33 -28.14 -13.83
CA VAL A 57 -1.64 -27.72 -12.61
C VAL A 57 -2.46 -28.09 -11.38
N VAL A 58 -3.76 -27.79 -11.38
CA VAL A 58 -4.67 -28.09 -10.27
C VAL A 58 -4.73 -29.60 -9.99
N ASP A 59 -4.89 -30.42 -11.03
CA ASP A 59 -4.94 -31.88 -10.88
C ASP A 59 -3.64 -32.46 -10.31
N ARG A 60 -2.49 -31.96 -10.74
CA ARG A 60 -1.20 -32.37 -10.17
C ARG A 60 -1.01 -31.85 -8.75
N ALA A 61 -1.49 -30.65 -8.45
CA ALA A 61 -1.39 -30.05 -7.13
C ALA A 61 -2.25 -30.78 -6.10
N ARG A 62 -3.39 -31.36 -6.48
CA ARG A 62 -4.20 -32.24 -5.60
C ARG A 62 -3.38 -33.40 -5.04
N ALA A 63 -2.54 -34.04 -5.85
CA ALA A 63 -1.67 -35.12 -5.36
C ALA A 63 -0.63 -34.62 -4.33
N ALA A 64 -0.09 -33.41 -4.51
CA ALA A 64 0.81 -32.79 -3.53
C ALA A 64 0.07 -32.38 -2.25
N TYR A 65 -1.18 -31.94 -2.39
CA TYR A 65 -2.07 -31.64 -1.26
C TYR A 65 -2.35 -32.88 -0.43
N ASP A 66 -2.74 -33.99 -1.07
CA ASP A 66 -2.99 -35.27 -0.40
C ASP A 66 -1.73 -35.83 0.28
N ALA A 67 -0.54 -35.50 -0.24
CA ALA A 67 0.74 -35.84 0.36
C ALA A 67 1.14 -34.90 1.52
N GLY A 68 0.38 -33.83 1.77
CA GLY A 68 0.64 -32.84 2.81
C GLY A 68 1.71 -31.80 2.47
N ASP A 69 2.12 -31.68 1.20
CA ASP A 69 3.09 -30.66 0.75
C ASP A 69 2.40 -29.32 0.46
N TYR A 70 1.72 -28.79 1.48
CA TYR A 70 0.90 -27.58 1.35
C TYR A 70 1.70 -26.35 0.94
N ARG A 71 2.99 -26.29 1.29
CA ARG A 71 3.86 -25.17 0.89
C ARG A 71 4.08 -25.15 -0.61
N TRP A 72 4.27 -26.32 -1.23
CA TRP A 72 4.40 -26.44 -2.67
C TRP A 72 3.07 -26.17 -3.38
N VAL A 73 1.96 -26.71 -2.87
CA VAL A 73 0.61 -26.45 -3.42
C VAL A 73 0.32 -24.96 -3.42
N ALA A 74 0.62 -24.25 -2.32
CA ALA A 74 0.43 -22.81 -2.23
C ALA A 74 1.22 -22.04 -3.30
N GLU A 75 2.44 -22.47 -3.60
CA GLU A 75 3.29 -21.83 -4.62
C GLU A 75 2.73 -22.04 -6.04
N VAL A 76 2.43 -23.28 -6.42
CA VAL A 76 2.02 -23.58 -7.80
C VAL A 76 0.58 -23.18 -8.11
N VAL A 77 -0.34 -23.35 -7.17
CA VAL A 77 -1.76 -23.01 -7.39
C VAL A 77 -1.94 -21.49 -7.37
N ASN A 78 -1.11 -20.74 -6.63
CA ASN A 78 -1.10 -19.28 -6.72
C ASN A 78 -0.79 -18.79 -8.15
N HIS A 79 0.06 -19.47 -8.92
CA HIS A 79 0.24 -19.14 -10.34
C HIS A 79 -1.04 -19.35 -11.16
N VAL A 80 -1.86 -20.37 -10.84
CA VAL A 80 -3.16 -20.55 -11.51
C VAL A 80 -4.10 -19.39 -11.16
N VAL A 81 -4.24 -19.05 -9.88
CA VAL A 81 -5.11 -17.95 -9.44
C VAL A 81 -4.67 -16.59 -10.01
N PHE A 82 -3.37 -16.32 -10.12
CA PHE A 82 -2.90 -15.07 -10.72
C PHE A 82 -3.00 -15.02 -12.25
N ALA A 83 -3.06 -16.17 -12.92
CA ALA A 83 -3.28 -16.24 -14.36
C ALA A 83 -4.78 -16.21 -14.71
N GLU A 84 -5.60 -16.92 -13.93
CA GLU A 84 -7.03 -17.16 -14.12
C GLU A 84 -7.77 -16.97 -12.77
N PRO A 85 -8.03 -15.72 -12.35
CA PRO A 85 -8.55 -15.41 -11.01
C PRO A 85 -9.91 -16.00 -10.70
N GLU A 86 -10.70 -16.33 -11.73
CA GLU A 86 -12.04 -16.92 -11.62
C GLU A 86 -12.05 -18.45 -11.72
N HIS A 87 -10.88 -19.11 -11.77
CA HIS A 87 -10.81 -20.58 -11.88
C HIS A 87 -11.27 -21.25 -10.56
N PRO A 88 -12.44 -21.91 -10.53
CA PRO A 88 -13.09 -22.31 -9.28
C PRO A 88 -12.26 -23.32 -8.48
N ASP A 89 -11.77 -24.37 -9.14
CA ASP A 89 -11.02 -25.43 -8.46
C ASP A 89 -9.66 -24.96 -7.93
N ALA A 90 -9.04 -23.97 -8.58
CA ALA A 90 -7.76 -23.42 -8.14
C ALA A 90 -7.95 -22.54 -6.90
N ARG A 91 -9.00 -21.70 -6.90
CA ARG A 91 -9.36 -20.88 -5.74
C ARG A 91 -9.67 -21.75 -4.52
N GLU A 92 -10.48 -22.80 -4.70
CA GLU A 92 -10.85 -23.68 -3.59
C GLU A 92 -9.64 -24.47 -3.08
N LEU A 93 -8.84 -25.06 -3.97
CA LEU A 93 -7.64 -25.81 -3.57
C LEU A 93 -6.62 -24.90 -2.85
N LEU A 94 -6.44 -23.66 -3.30
CA LEU A 94 -5.55 -22.71 -2.63
C LEU A 94 -6.10 -22.28 -1.26
N ALA A 95 -7.42 -22.07 -1.15
CA ALA A 95 -8.06 -21.76 0.13
C ALA A 95 -7.91 -22.90 1.14
N ASP A 96 -8.17 -24.15 0.73
CA ASP A 96 -7.93 -25.35 1.54
C ASP A 96 -6.46 -25.45 1.99
N THR A 97 -5.54 -25.18 1.07
CA THR A 97 -4.10 -25.18 1.34
C THR A 97 -3.71 -24.14 2.38
N TYR A 98 -4.20 -22.92 2.26
CA TYR A 98 -3.99 -21.88 3.25
C TYR A 98 -4.60 -22.27 4.60
N GLU A 99 -5.79 -22.87 4.63
CA GLU A 99 -6.40 -23.34 5.87
C GLU A 99 -5.51 -24.37 6.59
N GLN A 100 -4.96 -25.35 5.87
CA GLN A 100 -4.02 -26.33 6.44
C GLN A 100 -2.72 -25.67 6.94
N LEU A 101 -2.15 -24.73 6.19
CA LEU A 101 -0.96 -23.99 6.62
C LEU A 101 -1.25 -23.12 7.86
N GLY A 102 -2.44 -22.54 7.95
CA GLY A 102 -2.91 -21.78 9.11
C GLY A 102 -3.12 -22.66 10.34
N TYR A 103 -3.64 -23.87 10.17
CA TYR A 103 -3.79 -24.86 11.25
C TYR A 103 -2.44 -25.38 11.75
N GLY A 104 -1.47 -25.58 10.85
CA GLY A 104 -0.11 -26.01 11.20
C GLY A 104 0.78 -24.90 11.80
N SER A 105 0.34 -23.64 11.79
CA SER A 105 1.16 -22.52 12.24
C SER A 105 1.13 -22.30 13.75
N GLU A 106 2.29 -22.44 14.42
CA GLU A 106 2.48 -21.95 15.80
C GLU A 106 2.47 -20.41 15.86
N ASN A 107 2.80 -19.74 14.76
CA ASN A 107 2.88 -18.29 14.68
C ASN A 107 1.49 -17.70 14.40
N GLY A 108 1.02 -16.83 15.30
CA GLY A 108 -0.30 -16.22 15.24
C GLY A 108 -0.49 -15.29 14.05
N THR A 109 0.55 -14.53 13.66
CA THR A 109 0.44 -13.63 12.50
C THR A 109 0.31 -14.44 11.20
N TRP A 110 1.12 -15.47 11.02
CA TRP A 110 1.04 -16.40 9.89
C TRP A 110 -0.30 -17.11 9.81
N ARG A 111 -0.83 -17.58 10.96
CA ARG A 111 -2.16 -18.16 11.02
C ARG A 111 -3.20 -17.19 10.48
N THR A 112 -3.18 -15.94 10.93
CA THR A 112 -4.12 -14.92 10.44
C THR A 112 -3.94 -14.65 8.95
N PHE A 113 -2.72 -14.48 8.44
CA PHE A 113 -2.48 -14.27 7.00
C PHE A 113 -3.07 -15.38 6.13
N TYR A 114 -2.81 -16.65 6.49
CA TYR A 114 -3.34 -17.77 5.73
C TYR A 114 -4.87 -17.84 5.79
N LEU A 115 -5.47 -17.72 6.99
CA LEU A 115 -6.92 -17.82 7.13
C LEU A 115 -7.65 -16.64 6.47
N SER A 116 -7.09 -15.43 6.54
CA SER A 116 -7.59 -14.28 5.79
C SER A 116 -7.55 -14.51 4.28
N GLY A 117 -6.43 -15.02 3.75
CA GLY A 117 -6.34 -15.36 2.34
C GLY A 117 -7.33 -16.44 1.90
N ALA A 118 -7.55 -17.46 2.73
CA ALA A 118 -8.56 -18.49 2.48
C ALA A 118 -9.99 -17.89 2.44
N THR A 119 -10.31 -16.98 3.36
CA THR A 119 -11.58 -16.25 3.35
C THR A 119 -11.73 -15.40 2.09
N GLU A 120 -10.71 -14.65 1.68
CA GLU A 120 -10.79 -13.82 0.46
C GLU A 120 -10.99 -14.65 -0.81
N LEU A 121 -10.38 -15.82 -0.90
CA LEU A 121 -10.55 -16.74 -2.03
C LEU A 121 -11.97 -17.33 -2.10
N ARG A 122 -12.63 -17.56 -0.97
CA ARG A 122 -13.97 -18.17 -0.89
C ARG A 122 -15.11 -17.15 -0.94
N ASP A 123 -14.98 -16.11 -0.12
CA ASP A 123 -16.07 -15.18 0.19
C ASP A 123 -15.84 -13.77 -0.37
N GLY A 124 -14.64 -13.51 -0.91
CA GLY A 124 -14.22 -12.21 -1.42
C GLY A 124 -13.57 -11.32 -0.36
N ARG A 125 -13.12 -10.14 -0.80
CA ARG A 125 -12.42 -9.16 0.04
C ARG A 125 -13.32 -8.71 1.19
N PHE A 126 -12.81 -8.77 2.42
CA PHE A 126 -13.53 -8.31 3.61
C PHE A 126 -13.01 -6.97 4.14
N GLY A 127 -12.18 -6.28 3.35
CA GLY A 127 -11.65 -4.96 3.63
C GLY A 127 -10.60 -4.91 4.74
N THR A 128 -10.05 -3.73 4.96
CA THR A 128 -9.08 -3.46 6.02
C THR A 128 -9.83 -3.04 7.30
N PRO A 129 -9.68 -3.73 8.45
CA PRO A 129 -10.42 -3.42 9.68
C PRO A 129 -10.06 -2.09 10.36
N THR A 130 -9.08 -1.34 9.86
CA THR A 130 -8.61 -0.09 10.47
C THR A 130 -9.11 1.13 9.71
N GLU A 131 -9.86 2.00 10.38
CA GLU A 131 -9.93 3.41 9.98
C GLU A 131 -8.52 4.02 10.14
N THR A 132 -7.95 4.45 9.03
CA THR A 132 -6.55 4.87 8.90
C THR A 132 -6.24 6.24 9.50
N SER A 133 -7.22 6.94 10.06
CA SER A 133 -7.07 8.33 10.48
C SER A 133 -7.88 8.66 11.74
N ALA A 134 -7.42 8.14 12.88
CA ALA A 134 -7.92 8.62 14.17
C ALA A 134 -7.63 10.13 14.29
N PRO A 135 -8.64 11.01 14.53
CA PRO A 135 -8.46 12.46 14.48
C PRO A 135 -7.40 13.00 15.44
N ASP A 136 -7.16 12.31 16.55
CA ASP A 136 -6.11 12.61 17.51
C ASP A 136 -4.71 12.39 16.93
N VAL A 137 -4.49 11.31 16.18
CA VAL A 137 -3.22 11.03 15.48
C VAL A 137 -2.96 12.07 14.40
N VAL A 138 -3.96 12.38 13.56
CA VAL A 138 -3.80 13.40 12.51
C VAL A 138 -3.49 14.77 13.11
N GLY A 139 -4.12 15.11 14.24
CA GLY A 139 -3.84 16.35 14.97
C GLY A 139 -2.44 16.45 15.59
N GLN A 140 -1.67 15.37 15.67
CA GLN A 140 -0.28 15.37 16.14
C GLN A 140 0.76 15.45 15.01
N LEU A 141 0.33 15.38 13.74
CA LEU A 141 1.28 15.45 12.63
C LEU A 141 1.94 16.83 12.57
N THR A 142 3.26 16.83 12.38
CA THR A 142 3.98 18.07 12.10
C THR A 142 3.64 18.58 10.70
N PRO A 143 3.79 19.89 10.40
CA PRO A 143 3.54 20.40 9.06
C PRO A 143 4.30 19.65 7.95
N PRO A 144 5.61 19.35 8.09
CA PRO A 144 6.32 18.50 7.14
C PRO A 144 5.67 17.13 6.91
N MET A 145 5.23 16.43 7.97
CA MET A 145 4.58 15.12 7.83
C MET A 145 3.24 15.21 7.08
N LEU A 146 2.49 16.30 7.25
CA LEU A 146 1.26 16.53 6.49
C LEU A 146 1.56 16.79 5.01
N PHE A 147 2.61 17.55 4.71
CA PHE A 147 3.03 17.80 3.33
C PHE A 147 3.57 16.55 2.65
N ASP A 148 4.34 15.72 3.37
CA ASP A 148 4.80 14.42 2.89
C ASP A 148 3.61 13.48 2.60
N ALA A 149 2.62 13.43 3.51
CA ALA A 149 1.41 12.63 3.30
C ALA A 149 0.65 13.07 2.04
N LEU A 150 0.55 14.37 1.81
CA LEU A 150 -0.06 14.93 0.60
C LEU A 150 0.77 14.62 -0.66
N ALA A 151 2.10 14.67 -0.55
CA ALA A 151 2.99 14.38 -1.67
C ALA A 151 2.93 12.91 -2.11
N ILE A 152 2.75 11.97 -1.17
CA ILE A 152 2.60 10.53 -1.46
C ILE A 152 1.33 10.24 -2.28
N GLN A 153 0.29 11.04 -2.10
CA GLN A 153 -0.98 10.89 -2.82
C GLN A 153 -0.94 11.46 -4.24
N ILE A 154 0.14 12.11 -4.68
CA ILE A 154 0.16 12.70 -6.03
C ILE A 154 0.20 11.59 -7.09
N ASP A 155 -0.82 11.57 -7.95
CA ASP A 155 -0.78 10.83 -9.22
C ASP A 155 0.17 11.56 -10.17
N GLY A 156 1.43 11.14 -10.14
CA GLY A 156 2.52 11.73 -10.93
C GLY A 156 2.23 11.78 -12.44
N PRO A 157 1.80 10.67 -13.09
CA PRO A 157 1.36 10.68 -14.48
C PRO A 157 0.27 11.73 -14.79
N SER A 158 -0.78 11.82 -13.97
CA SER A 158 -1.85 12.82 -14.18
C SER A 158 -1.40 14.26 -13.89
N ALA A 159 -0.40 14.44 -13.02
CA ALA A 159 0.17 15.74 -12.66
C ALA A 159 1.38 16.17 -13.51
N TRP A 160 1.71 15.44 -14.58
CA TRP A 160 2.95 15.64 -15.35
C TRP A 160 3.11 17.08 -15.86
N ASP A 161 2.06 17.60 -16.49
CA ASP A 161 2.02 18.95 -17.07
C ASP A 161 1.54 20.02 -16.07
N GLU A 162 1.14 19.61 -14.87
CA GLU A 162 0.64 20.50 -13.85
C GLU A 162 1.78 21.25 -13.14
N ARG A 163 1.60 22.56 -13.00
CA ARG A 163 2.53 23.44 -12.30
C ARG A 163 1.76 24.41 -11.42
N LEU A 164 2.03 24.36 -10.12
CA LEU A 164 1.49 25.30 -9.14
C LEU A 164 2.45 25.50 -7.97
N SER A 165 2.25 26.60 -7.27
CA SER A 165 2.95 26.97 -6.05
C SER A 165 1.97 27.49 -5.01
N LEU A 166 2.10 27.00 -3.78
CA LEU A 166 1.24 27.35 -2.66
C LEU A 166 2.10 27.71 -1.46
N ASP A 167 1.97 28.93 -0.97
CA ASP A 167 2.53 29.28 0.33
C ASP A 167 1.56 28.88 1.43
N VAL A 168 2.03 28.14 2.43
CA VAL A 168 1.30 27.85 3.66
C VAL A 168 1.92 28.65 4.80
N VAL A 169 1.13 29.54 5.40
CA VAL A 169 1.54 30.42 6.52
C VAL A 169 0.88 29.92 7.80
N LEU A 170 1.70 29.55 8.78
CA LEU A 170 1.27 29.04 10.09
C LEU A 170 1.42 30.14 11.14
N THR A 171 0.30 30.75 11.50
CA THR A 171 0.27 31.99 12.30
C THR A 171 0.63 31.77 13.78
N ASP A 172 0.44 30.55 14.31
CA ASP A 172 0.70 30.23 15.72
C ASP A 172 2.19 29.99 16.03
N ILE A 173 3.01 29.71 15.00
CA ILE A 173 4.44 29.40 15.12
C ILE A 173 5.34 30.30 14.26
N ASP A 174 4.76 31.28 13.55
CA ASP A 174 5.48 32.20 12.65
C ASP A 174 6.33 31.47 11.61
N GLU A 175 5.79 30.39 11.04
CA GLU A 175 6.46 29.60 9.99
C GLU A 175 5.75 29.75 8.64
N ARG A 176 6.53 29.67 7.57
CA ARG A 176 6.04 29.67 6.19
C ARG A 176 6.69 28.55 5.40
N TYR A 177 5.88 27.83 4.66
CA TYR A 177 6.31 26.79 3.75
C TYR A 177 5.86 27.13 2.34
N ARG A 178 6.72 26.95 1.34
CA ARG A 178 6.31 26.91 -0.07
C ARG A 178 6.18 25.47 -0.51
N LEU A 179 4.98 25.07 -0.91
CA LEU A 179 4.72 23.86 -1.66
C LEU A 179 4.85 24.16 -3.15
N THR A 180 5.42 23.24 -3.91
CA THR A 180 5.57 23.36 -5.36
C THR A 180 5.31 22.01 -6.01
N LEU A 181 4.31 21.98 -6.90
CA LEU A 181 4.02 20.84 -7.75
C LEU A 181 4.61 21.12 -9.13
N ALA A 182 5.51 20.25 -9.58
CA ALA A 182 6.06 20.30 -10.93
C ALA A 182 6.58 18.92 -11.34
N ASN A 183 6.41 18.57 -12.62
CA ASN A 183 6.87 17.30 -13.20
C ASN A 183 6.31 16.08 -12.45
N GLY A 184 5.04 16.14 -12.02
CA GLY A 184 4.40 15.07 -11.26
C GLY A 184 4.86 14.91 -9.81
N VAL A 185 5.61 15.85 -9.25
CA VAL A 185 6.15 15.76 -7.87
C VAL A 185 5.76 16.99 -7.07
N LEU A 186 5.16 16.76 -5.89
CA LEU A 186 4.96 17.80 -4.89
C LEU A 186 6.16 17.85 -3.94
N THR A 187 6.72 19.04 -3.78
CA THR A 187 7.83 19.31 -2.85
C THR A 187 7.47 20.46 -1.93
N TYR A 188 8.17 20.61 -0.82
CA TYR A 188 8.01 21.76 0.06
C TYR A 188 9.36 22.29 0.58
N SER A 189 9.40 23.57 0.93
CA SER A 189 10.55 24.21 1.57
C SER A 189 10.11 25.24 2.59
N SER A 190 10.72 25.24 3.77
CA SER A 190 10.59 26.33 4.75
C SER A 190 11.53 27.51 4.47
N ARG A 191 12.42 27.40 3.47
CA ARG A 191 13.31 28.48 3.09
C ARG A 191 12.58 29.49 2.20
N PRO A 192 12.88 30.80 2.32
CA PRO A 192 12.33 31.80 1.41
C PRO A 192 12.58 31.43 -0.05
N GLN A 193 11.51 31.40 -0.84
CA GLN A 193 11.56 31.15 -2.28
C GLN A 193 11.49 32.46 -3.06
N LYS A 194 12.01 32.46 -4.29
CA LYS A 194 11.93 33.63 -5.18
C LYS A 194 10.55 33.73 -5.81
N GLY A 195 10.04 34.96 -5.96
CA GLY A 195 8.75 35.24 -6.58
C GLY A 195 7.56 34.95 -5.67
N ASP A 196 6.40 35.43 -6.10
CA ASP A 196 5.14 35.17 -5.41
C ASP A 196 4.67 33.74 -5.71
N ALA A 197 3.99 33.12 -4.73
CA ALA A 197 3.26 31.87 -4.98
C ALA A 197 1.96 32.18 -5.73
N ASP A 198 1.44 31.20 -6.45
CA ASP A 198 0.15 31.34 -7.13
C ASP A 198 -0.99 31.57 -6.13
N ALA A 199 -0.90 30.94 -4.95
CA ALA A 199 -1.79 31.20 -3.83
C ALA A 199 -1.08 31.18 -2.47
N VAL A 200 -1.70 31.81 -1.47
CA VAL A 200 -1.27 31.81 -0.07
C VAL A 200 -2.41 31.32 0.81
N LEU A 201 -2.18 30.22 1.51
CA LEU A 201 -3.04 29.62 2.51
C LEU A 201 -2.55 30.02 3.91
N THR A 202 -3.37 30.75 4.65
CA THR A 202 -3.08 31.18 6.02
C THR A 202 -3.91 30.37 7.01
N THR A 203 -3.26 29.76 8.00
CA THR A 203 -3.90 28.91 9.01
C THR A 203 -3.07 28.84 10.30
N ASP A 204 -3.45 27.99 11.24
CA ASP A 204 -2.64 27.57 12.39
C ASP A 204 -2.35 26.06 12.30
N ARG A 205 -1.44 25.54 13.14
CA ARG A 205 -1.11 24.11 13.13
C ARG A 205 -2.29 23.20 13.46
N ARG A 206 -3.30 23.66 14.21
CA ARG A 206 -4.45 22.81 14.62
C ARG A 206 -5.41 22.60 13.46
N ALA A 207 -5.54 23.58 12.58
CA ALA A 207 -6.39 23.51 11.40
C ALA A 207 -5.68 22.93 10.16
N LEU A 208 -4.34 22.92 10.13
CA LEU A 208 -3.55 22.37 9.02
C LEU A 208 -3.91 20.92 8.61
N PRO A 209 -4.20 19.98 9.54
CA PRO A 209 -4.72 18.64 9.22
C PRO A 209 -5.89 18.59 8.24
N ALA A 210 -6.69 19.65 8.14
CA ALA A 210 -7.80 19.73 7.19
C ALA A 210 -7.34 19.59 5.72
N LEU A 211 -6.07 19.87 5.41
CA LEU A 211 -5.49 19.64 4.09
C LEU A 211 -5.36 18.15 3.74
N ALA A 212 -5.10 17.30 4.72
CA ALA A 212 -4.92 15.86 4.52
C ALA A 212 -6.25 15.07 4.54
N GLY A 213 -7.30 15.64 5.14
CA GLY A 213 -8.60 14.98 5.33
C GLY A 213 -9.53 15.01 4.10
N GLY A 214 -9.02 15.27 2.89
CA GLY A 214 -9.83 15.27 1.66
C GLY A 214 -10.71 16.52 1.44
N GLY A 215 -10.62 17.52 2.32
CA GLY A 215 -11.38 18.78 2.26
C GLY A 215 -10.76 19.86 1.39
N LEU A 216 -10.06 19.51 0.30
CA LEU A 216 -9.39 20.47 -0.59
C LEU A 216 -10.39 21.12 -1.57
N SER A 217 -11.42 21.74 -1.02
CA SER A 217 -12.31 22.68 -1.72
C SER A 217 -12.26 24.04 -1.03
N ALA A 218 -12.53 25.12 -1.75
CA ALA A 218 -12.56 26.45 -1.13
C ALA A 218 -13.54 26.52 0.06
N GLU A 219 -14.69 25.85 -0.06
CA GLU A 219 -15.69 25.74 1.01
C GLU A 219 -15.19 24.91 2.20
N GLY A 220 -14.54 23.77 1.94
CA GLY A 220 -13.99 22.90 2.98
C GLY A 220 -12.86 23.57 3.77
N LEU A 221 -11.98 24.28 3.06
CA LEU A 221 -10.92 25.08 3.68
C LEU A 221 -11.50 26.20 4.55
N ALA A 222 -12.47 26.95 4.04
CA ALA A 222 -13.11 28.02 4.81
C ALA A 222 -13.83 27.48 6.06
N ALA A 223 -14.55 26.36 5.94
CA ALA A 223 -15.21 25.71 7.06
C ALA A 223 -14.22 25.22 8.14
N ALA A 224 -13.01 24.84 7.74
CA ALA A 224 -11.92 24.46 8.64
C ALA A 224 -11.12 25.66 9.20
N GLY A 225 -11.51 26.90 8.88
CA GLY A 225 -10.84 28.11 9.36
C GLY A 225 -9.58 28.49 8.59
N LEU A 226 -9.37 27.95 7.38
CA LEU A 226 -8.25 28.29 6.51
C LEU A 226 -8.64 29.43 5.56
N THR A 227 -7.75 30.41 5.42
CA THR A 227 -7.95 31.55 4.51
C THR A 227 -7.06 31.40 3.29
N LEU A 228 -7.65 31.35 2.09
CA LEU A 228 -6.93 31.32 0.82
C LEU A 228 -6.95 32.70 0.16
N THR A 229 -5.79 33.16 -0.30
CA THR A 229 -5.62 34.39 -1.10
C THR A 229 -4.78 34.10 -2.35
N GLY A 230 -4.88 34.92 -3.40
CA GLY A 230 -4.25 34.65 -4.70
C GLY A 230 -5.19 33.92 -5.66
N ASP A 231 -4.66 33.01 -6.47
CA ASP A 231 -5.44 32.19 -7.41
C ASP A 231 -6.24 31.11 -6.66
N PRO A 232 -7.58 31.19 -6.62
CA PRO A 232 -8.40 30.22 -5.90
C PRO A 232 -8.40 28.83 -6.55
N THR A 233 -7.96 28.70 -7.80
CA THR A 233 -7.97 27.42 -8.53
C THR A 233 -6.86 26.47 -8.08
N VAL A 234 -5.81 26.96 -7.42
CA VAL A 234 -4.64 26.18 -6.98
C VAL A 234 -5.05 24.96 -6.15
N ILE A 235 -5.95 25.13 -5.19
CA ILE A 235 -6.42 24.03 -4.33
C ILE A 235 -7.19 22.98 -5.13
N THR A 236 -8.08 23.40 -6.04
CA THR A 236 -8.85 22.48 -6.89
C THR A 236 -7.96 21.75 -7.89
N ARG A 237 -6.93 22.41 -8.43
CA ARG A 237 -5.95 21.81 -9.33
C ARG A 237 -5.10 20.76 -8.60
N LEU A 238 -4.64 21.09 -7.39
CA LEU A 238 -3.95 20.14 -6.52
C LEU A 238 -4.83 18.94 -6.17
N ALA A 239 -6.08 19.18 -5.74
CA ALA A 239 -7.02 18.13 -5.37
C ALA A 239 -7.31 17.15 -6.50
N ARG A 240 -7.31 17.63 -7.76
CA ARG A 240 -7.57 16.79 -8.95
C ARG A 240 -6.50 15.72 -9.19
N VAL A 241 -5.29 15.96 -8.73
CA VAL A 241 -4.16 15.06 -8.95
C VAL A 241 -3.80 14.24 -7.71
N LEU A 242 -4.65 14.25 -6.68
CA LEU A 242 -4.52 13.36 -5.54
C LEU A 242 -5.25 12.05 -5.80
N ASP A 243 -4.55 10.96 -5.58
CA ASP A 243 -5.05 9.60 -5.53
C ASP A 243 -4.79 9.04 -4.10
N PRO A 244 -5.80 8.99 -3.23
CA PRO A 244 -5.65 8.44 -1.89
C PRO A 244 -5.48 6.90 -1.88
N GLY A 245 -5.62 6.24 -3.02
CA GLY A 245 -5.58 4.79 -3.17
C GLY A 245 -6.88 4.09 -2.77
N ASP A 246 -7.05 2.85 -3.24
CA ASP A 246 -8.13 1.96 -2.80
C ASP A 246 -7.71 1.23 -1.52
N THR A 247 -8.48 1.35 -0.43
CA THR A 247 -8.21 0.63 0.83
C THR A 247 -8.66 -0.83 0.81
N ASN A 248 -9.32 -1.25 -0.27
CA ASN A 248 -9.85 -2.59 -0.51
C ASN A 248 -9.18 -3.27 -1.73
N PHE A 249 -7.89 -2.96 -1.95
CA PHE A 249 -7.07 -3.57 -3.01
C PHE A 249 -6.95 -5.10 -2.85
N ALA A 250 -6.81 -5.83 -3.97
CA ALA A 250 -6.67 -7.28 -3.93
C ALA A 250 -5.30 -7.72 -3.38
N ILE A 251 -5.28 -8.80 -2.58
CA ILE A 251 -4.04 -9.38 -2.03
C ILE A 251 -3.76 -10.76 -2.62
N VAL A 252 -4.73 -11.68 -2.53
CA VAL A 252 -4.57 -13.08 -2.97
C VAL A 252 -5.01 -13.35 -4.41
N THR A 253 -5.48 -12.32 -5.11
CA THR A 253 -5.80 -12.32 -6.54
C THR A 253 -5.23 -11.05 -7.18
N PRO A 254 -5.08 -10.98 -8.51
CA PRO A 254 -4.92 -9.70 -9.20
C PRO A 254 -6.16 -8.81 -9.03
N ASP A 255 -5.97 -7.51 -9.22
CA ASP A 255 -7.04 -6.51 -9.37
C ASP A 255 -7.73 -6.58 -10.73
#